data_AF-A0A0B1SZC1-F1
#
_entry.id   AF-A0A0B1SZC1-F1
#
_cell.length_a   1.000
_cell.length_b   1.000
_cell.length_c   1.000
_cell.angle_alpha   90.00
_cell.angle_beta   90.00
_cell.angle_gamma   90.00
#
_symmetry.space_group_name_H-M   'P 1'
#
loop_
_entity.id
_entity.type
_entity.pdbx_description
1 polymer ?
#
loop_
_entity_poly.entity_id
_entity_poly.type
_entity_poly.pdbx_seq_one_letter_code
_entity_poly.pdbx_strand_id
1 'polypeptide(L)'
;MTPAPAASFPGTAEGFSQLLANDSSKSVGLAAIETLLTALENSRATTVNELNKELTEIVNGMARTDYSSTSIRSASDLFRRFITLAPAELLDQRDFTKVLDFYRQRGKVFIERNVLTHSYSKVVLEALTTVHKAGTIVHVWVTESQPDASGRLMCEALRKEGIKTTLILDSAVGYLMERIDMVVVGAEGVMETGGIINKVS
;
A
#
# COMPACT_ATOMS: atom_id res chain seq x y z
N MET A 1 -37.33 15.69 -3.57
CA MET A 1 -36.17 15.12 -2.86
C MET A 1 -35.76 13.88 -3.59
N THR A 2 -34.72 13.95 -4.40
CA THR A 2 -34.01 12.75 -4.87
C THR A 2 -33.41 12.05 -3.65
N PRO A 3 -33.51 10.72 -3.54
CA PRO A 3 -32.91 10.00 -2.42
C PRO A 3 -31.39 10.23 -2.45
N ALA A 4 -30.80 10.47 -1.28
CA ALA A 4 -29.36 10.47 -1.13
C ALA A 4 -28.81 9.12 -1.63
N PRO A 5 -27.73 9.07 -2.42
CA PRO A 5 -27.18 7.81 -2.88
C PRO A 5 -26.80 6.96 -1.67
N ALA A 6 -27.27 5.72 -1.63
CA ALA A 6 -26.83 4.73 -0.66
C ALA A 6 -25.30 4.71 -0.68
N ALA A 7 -24.65 4.83 0.47
CA ALA A 7 -23.20 4.72 0.57
C ALA A 7 -22.78 3.36 -0.01
N SER A 8 -22.27 3.35 -1.23
CA SER A 8 -21.85 2.11 -1.89
C SER A 8 -20.60 1.58 -1.22
N PHE A 9 -20.55 0.27 -1.02
CA PHE A 9 -19.40 -0.37 -0.42
C PHE A 9 -18.15 -0.14 -1.30
N PRO A 10 -16.99 0.26 -0.73
CA PRO A 10 -15.81 0.55 -1.53
C PRO A 10 -15.26 -0.65 -2.30
N GLY A 11 -15.70 -1.87 -1.97
CA GLY A 11 -15.38 -3.12 -2.67
C GLY A 11 -16.29 -3.46 -3.86
N THR A 12 -17.09 -2.53 -4.38
CA THR A 12 -17.95 -2.74 -5.56
C THR A 12 -17.57 -1.83 -6.73
N ALA A 13 -18.16 -2.05 -7.90
CA ALA A 13 -17.94 -1.19 -9.07
C ALA A 13 -18.42 0.26 -8.85
N GLU A 14 -19.47 0.46 -8.04
CA GLU A 14 -19.92 1.77 -7.60
C GLU A 14 -18.90 2.41 -6.65
N GLY A 15 -18.37 1.63 -5.70
CA GLY A 15 -17.28 2.06 -4.80
C GLY A 15 -16.03 2.51 -5.56
N PHE A 16 -15.64 1.77 -6.60
CA PHE A 16 -14.56 2.15 -7.52
C PHE A 16 -14.77 3.53 -8.15
N SER A 17 -15.98 3.80 -8.62
CA SER A 17 -16.31 5.09 -9.27
C SER A 17 -16.25 6.23 -8.25
N GLN A 18 -16.68 5.97 -7.00
CA GLN A 18 -16.56 6.93 -5.91
C GLN A 18 -15.11 7.22 -5.51
N LEU A 19 -14.23 6.22 -5.50
CA LEU A 19 -12.81 6.42 -5.22
C LEU A 19 -12.17 7.42 -6.20
N LEU A 20 -12.48 7.29 -7.49
CA LEU A 20 -11.98 8.19 -8.53
C LEU A 20 -12.67 9.56 -8.52
N ALA A 21 -13.93 9.64 -8.08
CA ALA A 21 -14.61 10.92 -7.91
C ALA A 21 -14.08 11.73 -6.71
N ASN A 22 -13.67 11.04 -5.64
CA ASN A 22 -13.16 11.67 -4.42
C ASN A 22 -11.68 12.08 -4.53
N ASP A 23 -10.90 11.45 -5.41
CA ASP A 23 -9.49 11.74 -5.61
C ASP A 23 -9.12 11.76 -7.10
N SER A 24 -9.10 12.96 -7.68
CA SER A 24 -8.78 13.17 -9.09
C SER A 24 -7.32 12.89 -9.44
N SER A 25 -6.43 12.74 -8.44
CA SER A 25 -5.02 12.41 -8.66
C SER A 25 -4.78 10.90 -8.74
N LYS A 26 -5.75 10.09 -8.29
CA LYS A 26 -5.65 8.62 -8.26
C LYS A 26 -5.73 8.03 -9.66
N SER A 27 -4.78 7.13 -9.97
CA SER A 27 -4.82 6.40 -11.23
C SER A 27 -5.94 5.36 -11.26
N VAL A 28 -6.54 5.15 -12.44
CA VAL A 28 -7.57 4.13 -12.68
C VAL A 28 -7.13 2.73 -12.23
N GLY A 29 -5.87 2.37 -12.50
CA GLY A 29 -5.32 1.07 -12.11
C GLY A 29 -5.22 0.91 -10.59
N LEU A 30 -4.75 1.94 -9.87
CA LEU A 30 -4.66 1.90 -8.41
C LEU A 30 -6.05 1.83 -7.76
N ALA A 31 -7.01 2.62 -8.25
CA ALA A 31 -8.38 2.56 -7.77
C ALA A 31 -9.00 1.16 -7.97
N ALA A 32 -8.72 0.50 -9.10
CA ALA A 32 -9.16 -0.87 -9.35
C ALA A 32 -8.55 -1.86 -8.35
N ILE A 33 -7.25 -1.73 -8.06
CA ILE A 33 -6.55 -2.58 -7.07
C ILE A 33 -7.11 -2.36 -5.66
N GLU A 34 -7.30 -1.11 -5.23
CA GLU A 34 -7.87 -0.79 -3.91
C GLU A 34 -9.29 -1.34 -3.75
N THR A 35 -10.11 -1.26 -4.81
CA THR A 35 -11.46 -1.84 -4.84
C THR A 35 -11.39 -3.35 -4.62
N LEU A 36 -10.51 -4.04 -5.35
CA LEU A 36 -10.35 -5.50 -5.22
C LEU A 36 -9.75 -5.91 -3.87
N LEU A 37 -8.83 -5.12 -3.31
CA LEU A 37 -8.33 -5.36 -1.96
C LEU A 37 -9.45 -5.23 -0.92
N THR A 38 -10.27 -4.17 -1.03
CA THR A 38 -11.41 -3.98 -0.14
C THR A 38 -12.40 -5.14 -0.25
N ALA A 39 -12.68 -5.61 -1.47
CA ALA A 39 -13.51 -6.80 -1.69
C ALA A 39 -12.89 -8.04 -1.04
N LEU A 40 -11.60 -8.28 -1.23
CA LEU A 40 -10.87 -9.42 -0.65
C LEU A 40 -10.88 -9.40 0.90
N GLU A 41 -10.72 -8.24 1.53
CA GLU A 41 -10.78 -8.09 2.98
C GLU A 41 -12.17 -8.40 3.53
N ASN A 42 -13.23 -8.05 2.80
CA ASN A 42 -14.62 -8.25 3.21
C ASN A 42 -15.24 -9.55 2.67
N SER A 43 -14.55 -10.27 1.81
CA SER A 43 -15.06 -11.51 1.19
C SER A 43 -15.36 -12.57 2.25
N ARG A 44 -16.50 -13.23 2.06
CA ARG A 44 -16.95 -14.38 2.86
C ARG A 44 -16.86 -15.70 2.08
N ALA A 45 -16.11 -15.69 0.97
CA ALA A 45 -15.93 -16.87 0.15
C ALA A 45 -15.38 -18.03 0.97
N THR A 46 -15.87 -19.23 0.68
CA THR A 46 -15.48 -20.49 1.33
C THR A 46 -14.59 -21.34 0.44
N THR A 47 -14.43 -20.94 -0.83
CA THR A 47 -13.60 -21.64 -1.81
C THR A 47 -12.87 -20.65 -2.73
N VAL A 48 -11.78 -21.12 -3.35
CA VAL A 48 -11.01 -20.36 -4.35
C VAL A 48 -11.88 -19.98 -5.57
N ASN A 49 -12.77 -20.88 -6.01
CA ASN A 49 -13.64 -20.62 -7.16
C ASN A 49 -14.66 -19.52 -6.88
N GLU A 50 -15.26 -19.53 -5.68
CA GLU A 50 -16.20 -18.50 -5.26
C GLU A 50 -15.51 -17.13 -5.19
N LEU A 51 -14.34 -17.04 -4.55
CA LEU A 51 -13.56 -15.80 -4.49
C LEU A 51 -13.18 -15.30 -5.89
N ASN A 52 -12.73 -16.21 -6.77
CA ASN A 52 -12.38 -15.84 -8.14
C ASN A 52 -13.58 -15.31 -8.92
N LYS A 53 -14.75 -15.90 -8.72
CA LYS A 53 -16.00 -15.44 -9.34
C LYS A 53 -16.37 -14.04 -8.83
N GLU A 54 -16.36 -13.83 -7.52
CA GLU A 54 -16.62 -12.55 -6.86
C GLU A 54 -15.72 -11.43 -7.42
N LEU A 55 -14.39 -11.63 -7.40
CA LEU A 55 -13.44 -10.64 -7.93
C LEU A 55 -13.64 -10.40 -9.43
N THR A 56 -13.95 -11.45 -10.21
CA THR A 56 -14.19 -11.32 -11.66
C THR A 56 -15.45 -10.50 -11.96
N GLU A 57 -16.51 -10.67 -11.17
CA GLU A 57 -17.74 -9.89 -11.30
C GLU A 57 -17.48 -8.41 -11.02
N ILE A 58 -16.69 -8.09 -9.99
CA ILE A 58 -16.29 -6.72 -9.67
C ILE A 58 -15.47 -6.10 -10.81
N VAL A 59 -14.46 -6.81 -11.33
CA VAL A 59 -13.66 -6.35 -12.48
C VAL A 59 -14.54 -6.07 -13.70
N ASN A 60 -15.50 -6.94 -13.99
CA ASN A 60 -16.42 -6.73 -15.11
C ASN A 60 -17.37 -5.55 -14.87
N GLY A 61 -17.80 -5.32 -13.63
CA GLY A 61 -18.57 -4.13 -13.25
C GLY A 61 -17.75 -2.85 -13.45
N MET A 62 -16.52 -2.80 -12.92
CA MET A 62 -15.60 -1.67 -13.11
C MET A 62 -15.34 -1.40 -14.60
N ALA A 63 -15.12 -2.46 -15.39
CA ALA A 63 -14.84 -2.34 -16.82
C ALA A 63 -16.04 -1.87 -17.69
N ARG A 64 -17.24 -1.77 -17.12
CA ARG A 64 -18.44 -1.20 -17.78
C ARG A 64 -18.64 0.29 -17.47
N THR A 65 -17.85 0.87 -16.57
CA THR A 65 -17.86 2.30 -16.29
C THR A 65 -17.19 3.09 -17.43
N ASP A 66 -17.26 4.42 -17.37
CA ASP A 66 -16.66 5.31 -18.37
C ASP A 66 -15.11 5.41 -18.27
N TYR A 67 -14.49 4.70 -17.31
CA TYR A 67 -13.04 4.68 -17.12
C TYR A 67 -12.34 3.63 -18.01
N SER A 68 -11.01 3.78 -18.17
CA SER A 68 -10.19 2.90 -19.03
C SER A 68 -10.30 1.42 -18.67
N SER A 69 -11.07 0.65 -19.46
CA SER A 69 -11.27 -0.79 -19.27
C SER A 69 -9.97 -1.59 -19.40
N THR A 70 -9.05 -1.18 -20.27
CA THR A 70 -7.73 -1.80 -20.42
C THR A 70 -6.90 -1.66 -19.15
N SER A 71 -6.88 -0.47 -18.53
CA SER A 71 -6.15 -0.22 -17.28
C SER A 71 -6.75 -0.98 -16.10
N ILE A 72 -8.08 -1.06 -16.04
CA ILE A 72 -8.80 -1.83 -15.01
C ILE A 72 -8.43 -3.30 -15.11
N ARG A 73 -8.54 -3.90 -16.30
CA ARG A 73 -8.27 -5.32 -16.51
C ARG A 73 -6.80 -5.68 -16.23
N SER A 74 -5.85 -4.92 -16.76
CA SER A 74 -4.43 -5.21 -16.58
C SER A 74 -3.98 -5.11 -15.11
N ALA A 75 -4.40 -4.06 -14.39
CA ALA A 75 -4.10 -3.90 -12.98
C ALA A 75 -4.75 -5.01 -12.13
N SER A 76 -6.00 -5.35 -12.44
CA SER A 76 -6.74 -6.41 -11.75
C SER A 76 -6.13 -7.79 -11.95
N ASP A 77 -5.71 -8.12 -13.17
CA ASP A 77 -5.09 -9.41 -13.49
C ASP A 77 -3.73 -9.57 -12.80
N LEU A 78 -2.92 -8.50 -12.77
CA LEU A 78 -1.66 -8.49 -12.02
C LEU A 78 -1.89 -8.71 -10.53
N PHE A 79 -2.84 -7.99 -9.93
CA PHE A 79 -3.19 -8.13 -8.52
C PHE A 79 -3.68 -9.54 -8.19
N ARG A 80 -4.64 -10.08 -8.96
CA ARG A 80 -5.18 -11.43 -8.78
C ARG A 80 -4.08 -12.48 -8.91
N ARG A 81 -3.20 -12.37 -9.90
CA ARG A 81 -2.05 -13.27 -10.05
C ARG A 81 -1.11 -13.16 -8.85
N PHE A 82 -0.84 -11.96 -8.36
CA PHE A 82 0.03 -11.76 -7.22
C PHE A 82 -0.52 -12.40 -5.94
N ILE A 83 -1.80 -12.19 -5.61
CA ILE A 83 -2.39 -12.72 -4.37
C ILE A 83 -2.54 -14.24 -4.42
N THR A 84 -2.84 -14.82 -5.58
CA THR A 84 -3.09 -16.26 -5.75
C THR A 84 -1.83 -17.13 -5.76
N LEU A 85 -0.63 -16.53 -5.83
CA LEU A 85 0.66 -17.25 -5.72
C LEU A 85 0.90 -17.74 -4.28
N ALA A 86 0.22 -18.82 -3.91
CA ALA A 86 0.39 -19.52 -2.64
C ALA A 86 1.33 -20.73 -2.75
N PRO A 87 2.11 -21.04 -1.68
CA PRO A 87 2.85 -22.29 -1.58
C PRO A 87 1.91 -23.51 -1.68
N ALA A 88 2.39 -24.59 -2.28
CA ALA A 88 1.59 -25.81 -2.49
C ALA A 88 1.05 -26.38 -1.16
N GLU A 89 1.86 -26.28 -0.10
CA GLU A 89 1.54 -26.77 1.25
C GLU A 89 0.34 -26.04 1.87
N LEU A 90 0.06 -24.81 1.44
CA LEU A 90 -1.09 -24.04 1.89
C LEU A 90 -2.37 -24.45 1.13
N LEU A 91 -2.22 -24.81 -0.15
CA LEU A 91 -3.32 -25.20 -1.03
C LEU A 91 -3.83 -26.62 -0.74
N ASP A 92 -2.97 -27.48 -0.20
CA ASP A 92 -3.33 -28.84 0.24
C ASP A 92 -4.14 -28.84 1.56
N GLN A 93 -4.31 -27.69 2.20
CA GLN A 93 -5.13 -27.59 3.41
C GLN A 93 -6.62 -27.58 3.06
N ARG A 94 -7.41 -28.37 3.81
CA ARG A 94 -8.88 -28.35 3.70
C ARG A 94 -9.53 -27.06 4.21
N ASP A 95 -8.77 -26.21 4.89
CA ASP A 95 -9.24 -24.97 5.51
C ASP A 95 -8.92 -23.77 4.61
N PHE A 96 -9.91 -23.35 3.82
CA PHE A 96 -9.79 -22.18 2.95
C PHE A 96 -9.57 -20.87 3.73
N THR A 97 -9.93 -20.80 5.01
CA THR A 97 -9.76 -19.59 5.83
C THR A 97 -8.30 -19.14 5.84
N LYS A 98 -7.37 -20.09 5.97
CA LYS A 98 -5.93 -19.80 5.97
C LYS A 98 -5.43 -19.34 4.60
N VAL A 99 -5.98 -19.90 3.52
CA VAL A 99 -5.67 -19.47 2.15
C VAL A 99 -6.16 -18.04 1.93
N LEU A 100 -7.39 -17.74 2.38
CA LEU A 100 -7.99 -16.42 2.29
C LEU A 100 -7.21 -15.39 3.11
N ASP A 101 -6.79 -15.72 4.33
CA ASP A 101 -5.96 -14.85 5.17
C ASP A 101 -4.58 -14.60 4.55
N PHE A 102 -3.99 -15.62 3.93
CA PHE A 102 -2.76 -15.47 3.17
C PHE A 102 -2.94 -14.54 1.96
N TYR A 103 -4.03 -14.67 1.20
CA TYR A 103 -4.35 -13.78 0.09
C TYR A 103 -4.56 -12.34 0.55
N ARG A 104 -5.27 -12.12 1.66
CA ARG A 104 -5.44 -10.79 2.27
C ARG A 104 -4.10 -10.17 2.65
N GLN A 105 -3.23 -10.94 3.29
CA GLN A 105 -1.89 -10.47 3.67
C GLN A 105 -1.06 -10.08 2.43
N ARG A 106 -1.11 -10.89 1.37
CA ARG A 106 -0.45 -10.56 0.10
C ARG A 106 -1.06 -9.33 -0.56
N GLY A 107 -2.38 -9.19 -0.54
CA GLY A 107 -3.07 -8.04 -1.11
C GLY A 107 -2.63 -6.72 -0.47
N LYS A 108 -2.44 -6.70 0.85
CA LYS A 108 -1.88 -5.56 1.58
C LYS A 108 -0.45 -5.25 1.12
N VAL A 109 0.41 -6.26 1.07
CA VAL A 109 1.81 -6.10 0.62
C VAL A 109 1.90 -5.60 -0.82
N PHE A 110 0.94 -5.95 -1.68
CA PHE A 110 0.94 -5.50 -3.07
C PHE A 110 0.77 -3.98 -3.24
N ILE A 111 0.02 -3.35 -2.33
CA ILE A 111 -0.22 -1.90 -2.37
C ILE A 111 0.68 -1.11 -1.42
N GLU A 112 1.22 -1.76 -0.38
CA GLU A 112 2.11 -1.13 0.59
C GLU A 112 3.47 -0.86 -0.06
N ARG A 113 3.81 0.42 -0.24
CA ARG A 113 5.19 0.84 -0.52
C ARG A 113 5.93 1.09 0.79
N ASN A 114 6.97 0.30 1.02
CA ASN A 114 7.84 0.40 2.17
C ASN A 114 8.98 1.39 1.88
N VAL A 115 8.96 2.52 2.56
CA VAL A 115 10.04 3.51 2.49
C VAL A 115 10.88 3.44 3.76
N LEU A 116 12.20 3.39 3.63
CA LEU A 116 13.12 3.54 4.75
C LEU A 116 13.63 4.98 4.80
N THR A 117 13.66 5.57 5.98
CA THR A 117 14.35 6.84 6.24
C THR A 117 15.26 6.77 7.46
N HIS A 118 16.26 7.64 7.47
CA HIS A 118 17.28 7.71 8.52
C HIS A 118 17.20 9.05 9.25
N SER A 119 17.20 8.99 10.58
CA SER A 119 17.17 10.17 11.46
C SER A 119 15.92 11.05 11.28
N TYR A 120 15.97 12.29 11.79
CA TYR A 120 14.96 13.31 11.57
C TYR A 120 15.38 14.26 10.44
N SER A 121 14.52 14.41 9.44
CA SER A 121 14.67 15.43 8.40
C SER A 121 13.33 16.08 8.09
N LYS A 122 13.27 17.40 8.25
CA LYS A 122 12.07 18.19 7.96
C LYS A 122 11.66 18.09 6.49
N VAL A 123 12.64 18.12 5.58
CA VAL A 123 12.39 18.03 4.13
C VAL A 123 11.84 16.65 3.77
N VAL A 124 12.41 15.58 4.34
CA VAL A 124 11.90 14.23 4.12
C VAL A 124 10.50 14.06 4.71
N LEU A 125 10.24 14.62 5.90
CA LEU A 125 8.91 14.62 6.50
C LEU A 125 7.88 15.29 5.60
N GLU A 126 8.17 16.49 5.09
CA GLU A 126 7.29 17.23 4.20
C GLU A 126 7.05 16.48 2.88
N ALA A 127 8.10 15.90 2.29
CA ALA A 127 7.99 15.09 1.09
C ALA A 127 7.11 13.85 1.31
N LEU A 128 7.37 13.07 2.35
CA LEU A 128 6.58 11.88 2.68
C LEU A 128 5.12 12.24 3.02
N THR A 129 4.90 13.36 3.70
CA THR A 129 3.57 13.90 4.00
C THR A 129 2.83 14.30 2.74
N THR A 130 3.51 14.95 1.80
CA THR A 130 2.93 15.34 0.51
C THR A 130 2.52 14.10 -0.30
N VAL A 131 3.39 13.10 -0.35
CA VAL A 131 3.11 11.85 -1.07
C VAL A 131 2.01 11.03 -0.39
N HIS A 132 1.96 11.03 0.95
CA HIS A 132 0.87 10.42 1.70
C HIS A 132 -0.48 11.10 1.42
N LYS A 133 -0.51 12.44 1.37
CA LYS A 133 -1.70 13.23 1.00
C LYS A 133 -2.14 13.00 -0.44
N ALA A 134 -1.20 12.68 -1.33
CA ALA A 134 -1.48 12.25 -2.70
C ALA A 134 -1.86 10.75 -2.81
N GLY A 135 -2.09 10.05 -1.69
CA GLY A 135 -2.59 8.68 -1.66
C GLY A 135 -1.60 7.60 -2.11
N THR A 136 -0.30 7.90 -2.20
CA THR A 136 0.65 7.04 -2.93
C THR A 136 1.60 6.22 -2.05
N ILE A 137 1.72 6.47 -0.74
CA ILE A 137 2.64 5.73 0.16
C ILE A 137 2.06 5.58 1.57
N VAL A 138 2.27 4.42 2.22
CA VAL A 138 1.61 4.12 3.50
C VAL A 138 2.58 3.75 4.62
N HIS A 139 3.63 2.93 4.41
CA HIS A 139 4.49 2.47 5.51
C HIS A 139 5.92 3.02 5.43
N VAL A 140 6.29 3.83 6.42
CA VAL A 140 7.65 4.33 6.62
C VAL A 140 8.36 3.58 7.74
N TRP A 141 9.53 3.05 7.46
CA TRP A 141 10.47 2.48 8.43
C TRP A 141 11.49 3.56 8.78
N VAL A 142 11.75 3.76 10.07
CA VAL A 142 12.64 4.81 10.57
C VAL A 142 13.68 4.19 11.48
N THR A 143 14.95 4.41 11.21
CA THR A 143 16.03 4.00 12.11
C THR A 143 16.06 4.86 13.36
N GLU A 144 16.43 4.33 14.53
CA GLU A 144 16.56 5.12 15.76
C GLU A 144 17.51 6.32 15.61
N SER A 145 18.60 6.17 14.84
CA SER A 145 19.66 7.16 14.68
C SER A 145 20.29 7.51 16.02
N GLN A 146 21.00 6.53 16.60
CA GLN A 146 21.86 6.76 17.75
C GLN A 146 23.01 7.74 17.38
N PRO A 147 23.63 8.41 18.37
CA PRO A 147 23.36 8.37 19.81
C PRO A 147 22.22 9.28 20.29
N ASP A 148 21.68 10.16 19.44
CA ASP A 148 20.70 11.16 19.88
C ASP A 148 19.24 10.73 19.71
N ALA A 149 19.04 9.53 19.15
CA ALA A 149 17.75 8.89 18.93
C ALA A 149 16.74 9.77 18.16
N SER A 150 17.26 10.65 17.28
CA SER A 150 16.47 11.62 16.52
C SER A 150 15.42 10.98 15.61
N GLY A 151 15.61 9.71 15.21
CA GLY A 151 14.59 8.94 14.48
C GLY A 151 13.28 8.76 15.25
N ARG A 152 13.29 8.82 16.59
CA ARG A 152 12.07 8.79 17.41
C ARG A 152 11.18 10.00 17.13
N LEU A 153 11.77 11.17 16.99
CA LEU A 153 11.06 12.41 16.65
C LEU A 153 10.44 12.32 15.25
N MET A 154 11.17 11.74 14.29
CA MET A 154 10.66 11.51 12.94
C MET A 154 9.46 10.57 12.95
N CYS A 155 9.55 9.47 13.70
CA CYS A 155 8.46 8.54 13.91
C CYS A 155 7.21 9.22 14.49
N GLU A 156 7.38 10.06 15.51
CA GLU A 156 6.27 10.81 16.11
C GLU A 156 5.66 11.82 15.12
N ALA A 157 6.48 12.52 14.35
CA ALA A 157 6.02 13.49 13.36
C ALA A 157 5.23 12.83 12.22
N LEU A 158 5.72 11.71 11.68
CA LEU A 158 5.01 10.95 10.64
C LEU A 158 3.67 10.40 11.14
N ARG A 159 3.62 9.87 12.37
CA ARG A 159 2.38 9.38 12.98
C ARG A 159 1.35 10.49 13.20
N LYS A 160 1.79 11.72 13.52
CA LYS A 160 0.90 12.89 13.63
C LYS A 160 0.23 13.24 12.29
N GLU A 161 0.91 12.99 11.17
CA GLU A 161 0.35 13.16 9.82
C GLU A 161 -0.49 11.95 9.35
N GLY A 162 -0.69 10.93 10.20
CA GLY A 162 -1.49 9.73 9.88
C GLY A 162 -0.74 8.64 9.12
N ILE A 163 0.57 8.77 8.96
CA ILE A 163 1.40 7.81 8.21
C ILE A 163 1.71 6.61 9.10
N LYS A 164 1.56 5.39 8.57
CA LYS A 164 1.94 4.15 9.28
C LYS A 164 3.46 4.12 9.41
N THR A 165 3.97 4.03 10.64
CA THR A 165 5.42 4.14 10.88
C THR A 165 5.93 3.13 11.90
N THR A 166 7.04 2.47 11.56
CA THR A 166 7.77 1.56 12.45
C THR A 166 9.17 2.09 12.72
N LEU A 167 9.53 2.18 14.00
CA LEU A 167 10.89 2.48 14.44
C LEU A 167 11.72 1.19 14.49
N ILE A 168 12.94 1.22 14.00
CA ILE A 168 13.87 0.08 13.98
C ILE A 168 15.23 0.46 14.56
N LEU A 169 15.95 -0.54 15.08
CA LEU A 169 17.34 -0.36 15.47
C LEU A 169 18.21 -0.09 14.23
N ASP A 170 19.28 0.69 14.40
CA ASP A 170 20.21 1.01 13.31
C ASP A 170 20.87 -0.27 12.74
N SER A 171 21.11 -1.27 13.61
CA SER A 171 21.64 -2.58 13.22
C SER A 171 20.67 -3.47 12.44
N ALA A 172 19.36 -3.17 12.46
CA ALA A 172 18.33 -3.96 11.79
C ALA A 172 18.14 -3.57 10.31
N VAL A 173 18.79 -2.49 9.85
CA VAL A 173 18.64 -1.98 8.47
C VAL A 173 18.95 -3.06 7.44
N GLY A 174 20.11 -3.72 7.56
CA GLY A 174 20.53 -4.74 6.59
C GLY A 174 19.55 -5.90 6.45
N TYR A 175 18.92 -6.33 7.56
CA TYR A 175 17.91 -7.39 7.55
C TYR A 175 16.61 -6.96 6.85
N LEU A 176 16.27 -5.68 6.89
CA LEU A 176 15.03 -5.16 6.32
C LEU A 176 15.15 -4.74 4.85
N MET A 177 16.36 -4.52 4.33
CA MET A 177 16.58 -4.00 2.98
C MET A 177 15.85 -4.79 1.88
N GLU A 178 15.69 -6.11 2.01
CA GLU A 178 14.94 -6.94 1.04
C GLU A 178 13.44 -6.59 0.94
N ARG A 179 12.89 -5.95 1.97
CA ARG A 179 11.47 -5.54 2.06
C ARG A 179 11.25 -4.05 1.78
N ILE A 180 12.33 -3.29 1.63
CA ILE A 180 12.28 -1.84 1.40
C ILE A 180 12.26 -1.58 -0.10
N ASP A 181 11.25 -0.85 -0.57
CA ASP A 181 11.12 -0.47 -1.99
C ASP A 181 11.95 0.77 -2.32
N MET A 182 12.15 1.66 -1.33
CA MET A 182 12.88 2.91 -1.52
C MET A 182 13.51 3.39 -0.21
N VAL A 183 14.73 3.94 -0.31
CA VAL A 183 15.40 4.64 0.80
C VAL A 183 15.40 6.14 0.51
N VAL A 184 14.93 6.95 1.47
CA VAL A 184 14.94 8.41 1.38
C VAL A 184 15.61 8.97 2.64
N VAL A 185 16.67 9.74 2.47
CA VAL A 185 17.42 10.36 3.56
C VAL A 185 17.52 11.86 3.36
N GLY A 186 17.66 12.61 4.46
CA GLY A 186 18.06 14.00 4.40
C GLY A 186 19.53 14.14 3.98
N ALA A 187 19.90 15.36 3.59
CA ALA A 187 21.28 15.74 3.36
C ALA A 187 21.52 17.08 4.06
N GLU A 188 22.55 17.14 4.90
CA GLU A 188 23.03 18.40 5.50
C GLU A 188 23.97 19.13 4.52
N GLY A 189 24.70 18.37 3.70
CA GLY A 189 25.52 18.88 2.63
C GLY A 189 25.64 17.89 1.47
N VAL A 190 25.87 18.42 0.27
CA VAL A 190 26.17 17.63 -0.93
C VAL A 190 27.50 18.11 -1.48
N MET A 191 28.44 17.19 -1.63
CA MET A 191 29.77 17.48 -2.19
C MET A 191 29.69 17.65 -3.71
N GLU A 192 30.70 18.28 -4.31
CA GLU A 192 30.81 18.41 -5.77
C GLU A 192 30.83 17.06 -6.50
N THR A 193 31.31 16.02 -5.81
CA THR A 193 31.31 14.63 -6.30
C THR A 193 29.94 13.95 -6.23
N GLY A 194 28.91 14.60 -5.67
CA GLY A 194 27.60 14.03 -5.39
C GLY A 194 27.53 13.22 -4.07
N GLY A 195 28.62 13.19 -3.30
CA GLY A 195 28.63 12.58 -1.96
C GLY A 195 27.69 13.31 -1.01
N ILE A 196 26.96 12.55 -0.19
CA ILE A 196 26.03 13.11 0.80
C ILE A 196 26.72 13.17 2.16
N ILE A 197 26.74 14.37 2.74
CA ILE A 197 27.08 14.59 4.15
C ILE A 197 25.77 14.54 4.92
N ASN A 198 25.66 13.54 5.77
CA ASN A 198 24.53 13.37 6.65
C ASN A 198 25.01 12.81 7.99
N LYS A 199 24.10 12.82 8.97
CA LYS A 199 24.33 12.29 10.29
C LYS A 199 24.70 10.80 10.26
N VAL A 200 25.56 10.42 11.20
CA VAL A 200 25.97 9.04 11.45
C VAL A 200 25.01 8.39 12.46
N SER A 201 24.84 7.07 12.37
CA SER A 201 24.16 6.23 13.36
C SER A 201 25.15 5.65 14.37
#